data_AF-A0A8S9MUE3-F1
#
_entry.id   AF-A0A8S9MUE3-F1
#
_cell.length_a   1.000
_cell.length_b   1.000
_cell.length_c   1.000
_cell.angle_alpha   90.00
_cell.angle_beta   90.00
_cell.angle_gamma   90.00
#
_symmetry.space_group_name_H-M   'P 1'
#
loop_
_entity.id
_entity.type
_entity.pdbx_description
1 polymer ?
#
loop_
_entity_poly.entity_id
_entity_poly.type
_entity_poly.pdbx_seq_one_letter_code
_entity_poly.pdbx_strand_id
1 'polypeptide(L)'
;MFMLSLQAFSQDRSIYEAVENAFISIYIRKNPVETAKQLLNLAIDSNIGDQAALEFVVNALVSKGEISSSTTSALWDFFCFNINGTTAEQSRGALSVLCMAAKSSSRILGSHIQDIIDIGFGRWAKVEPLLARTACTAIQRLSEEDKKKLLLSSGSRLFSILESLITGNWLPENIYYTTADKAISAIYMIHPTPEALASTIIKKSLSTVFDVVAQDQEQNDTDNNIVDFLTTVHVAKLSRFLFVVSHIAMNQLVYIESCIQKIRRQKTKKDKAAAESQNTEENPGATQEYMNYTKR
;
A
#
# COMPACT_ATOMS: atom_id res chain seq x y z
N MET A 1 -2.52 -24.02 -9.67
CA MET A 1 -3.29 -23.08 -10.51
C MET A 1 -4.78 -23.37 -10.45
N PHE A 2 -5.31 -24.43 -11.08
CA PHE A 2 -6.77 -24.73 -11.07
C PHE A 2 -7.40 -24.89 -9.67
N MET A 3 -6.66 -25.42 -8.68
CA MET A 3 -7.15 -25.54 -7.31
C MET A 3 -7.22 -24.19 -6.56
N LEU A 4 -6.34 -23.23 -6.87
CA LEU A 4 -6.29 -21.94 -6.19
C LEU A 4 -7.52 -21.10 -6.57
N SER A 5 -7.86 -21.06 -7.85
CA SER A 5 -9.06 -20.39 -8.35
C SER A 5 -10.36 -21.04 -7.85
N LEU A 6 -10.39 -22.36 -7.62
CA LEU A 6 -11.57 -23.03 -7.05
C LEU A 6 -11.87 -22.58 -5.61
N GLN A 7 -10.84 -22.28 -4.82
CA GLN A 7 -10.97 -21.88 -3.42
C GLN A 7 -11.48 -20.44 -3.23
N ALA A 8 -11.25 -19.55 -4.20
CA ALA A 8 -11.76 -18.19 -4.16
C ALA A 8 -13.27 -18.08 -4.51
N PHE A 9 -13.85 -19.09 -5.17
CA PHE A 9 -15.18 -19.00 -5.77
C PHE A 9 -16.17 -20.11 -5.36
N SER A 10 -15.77 -21.09 -4.54
CA SER A 10 -16.71 -22.09 -4.00
C SER A 10 -17.37 -21.61 -2.71
N GLN A 11 -18.70 -21.71 -2.61
CA GLN A 11 -19.47 -21.43 -1.38
C GLN A 11 -19.47 -22.60 -0.38
N ASP A 12 -18.89 -23.75 -0.74
CA ASP A 12 -18.90 -24.94 0.09
C ASP A 12 -17.66 -25.00 1.01
N ARG A 13 -17.92 -25.00 2.32
CA ARG A 13 -16.89 -25.07 3.36
C ARG A 13 -16.03 -26.34 3.27
N SER A 14 -16.61 -27.46 2.83
CA SER A 14 -15.89 -28.72 2.69
C SER A 14 -14.83 -28.66 1.59
N ILE A 15 -15.16 -28.00 0.47
CA ILE A 15 -14.23 -27.77 -0.65
C ILE A 15 -13.10 -26.84 -0.19
N TYR A 16 -13.43 -25.80 0.56
CA TYR A 16 -12.43 -24.88 1.11
C TYR A 16 -11.40 -25.60 2.00
N GLU A 17 -11.87 -26.41 2.95
CA GLU A 17 -10.98 -27.14 3.87
C GLU A 17 -10.14 -28.19 3.12
N ALA A 18 -10.70 -28.85 2.11
CA ALA A 18 -9.97 -29.80 1.28
C ALA A 18 -8.83 -29.15 0.48
N VAL A 19 -9.08 -27.99 -0.16
CA VAL A 19 -8.04 -27.28 -0.93
C VAL A 19 -6.97 -26.74 0.01
N GLU A 20 -7.34 -26.22 1.17
CA GLU A 20 -6.38 -25.74 2.16
C GLU A 20 -5.47 -26.88 2.67
N ASN A 21 -6.04 -28.04 3.01
CA ASN A 21 -5.27 -29.21 3.42
C ASN A 21 -4.34 -29.72 2.31
N ALA A 22 -4.79 -29.70 1.06
CA ALA A 22 -3.94 -30.02 -0.09
C ALA A 22 -2.78 -29.02 -0.24
N PHE A 23 -3.06 -27.73 -0.05
CA PHE A 23 -2.03 -26.69 -0.10
C PHE A 23 -0.98 -26.90 1.00
N ILE A 24 -1.41 -27.18 2.24
CA ILE A 24 -0.51 -27.48 3.36
C ILE A 24 0.39 -28.67 3.01
N SER A 25 -0.19 -29.77 2.53
CA SER A 25 0.54 -30.98 2.16
C SER A 25 1.62 -30.75 1.07
N ILE A 26 1.35 -29.86 0.12
CA ILE A 26 2.24 -29.60 -1.02
C ILE A 26 3.32 -28.57 -0.69
N TYR A 27 2.94 -27.46 -0.05
CA TYR A 27 3.77 -26.24 0.06
C TYR A 27 4.27 -25.94 1.47
N ILE A 28 3.67 -26.51 2.51
CA ILE A 28 4.10 -26.28 3.90
C ILE A 28 4.96 -27.48 4.34
N ARG A 29 6.27 -27.24 4.44
CA ARG A 29 7.28 -28.22 4.85
C ARG A 29 7.71 -28.01 6.30
N LYS A 30 8.35 -29.02 6.89
CA LYS A 30 8.92 -28.93 8.24
C LYS A 30 10.02 -27.89 8.36
N ASN A 31 10.77 -27.64 7.28
CA ASN A 31 11.82 -26.63 7.24
C ASN A 31 11.24 -25.26 6.84
N PRO A 32 11.30 -24.23 7.71
CA PRO A 32 10.74 -22.91 7.43
C PRO A 32 11.34 -22.23 6.19
N VAL A 33 12.63 -22.45 5.91
CA VAL A 33 13.33 -21.85 4.76
C VAL A 33 12.84 -22.46 3.45
N GLU A 34 12.62 -23.78 3.42
CA GLU A 34 12.06 -24.47 2.26
C GLU A 34 10.62 -24.05 1.99
N THR A 35 9.81 -23.93 3.05
CA THR A 35 8.44 -23.41 2.97
C THR A 35 8.43 -21.99 2.40
N ALA A 36 9.24 -21.09 2.96
CA ALA A 36 9.36 -19.72 2.47
C ALA A 36 9.77 -19.68 0.97
N LYS A 37 10.73 -20.53 0.58
CA LYS A 37 11.16 -20.66 -0.82
C LYS A 37 10.06 -21.17 -1.76
N GLN A 38 9.25 -22.13 -1.30
CA GLN A 38 8.12 -22.65 -2.08
C GLN A 38 7.03 -21.59 -2.25
N LEU A 39 6.69 -20.86 -1.18
CA LEU A 39 5.70 -19.79 -1.21
C LEU A 39 6.12 -18.62 -2.11
N LEU A 40 7.38 -18.18 -2.01
CA LEU A 40 7.87 -17.07 -2.84
C LEU A 40 7.94 -17.46 -4.32
N ASN A 41 8.34 -18.69 -4.66
CA ASN A 41 8.35 -19.16 -6.05
C ASN A 41 6.93 -19.23 -6.60
N LEU A 42 5.98 -19.73 -5.80
CA LEU A 42 4.57 -19.74 -6.19
C LEU A 42 4.02 -18.33 -6.44
N ALA A 43 4.41 -17.34 -5.62
CA ALA A 43 4.03 -15.95 -5.79
C ALA A 43 4.71 -15.26 -6.99
N ILE A 44 5.84 -15.78 -7.47
CA ILE A 44 6.54 -15.28 -8.66
C ILE A 44 5.84 -15.80 -9.92
N ASP A 45 5.48 -17.07 -9.95
CA ASP A 45 4.91 -17.76 -11.12
C ASP A 45 3.39 -17.54 -11.30
N SER A 46 2.74 -16.86 -10.36
CA SER A 46 1.29 -16.64 -10.34
C SER A 46 0.87 -15.48 -11.25
N ASN A 47 -0.21 -15.69 -12.03
CA ASN A 47 -0.90 -14.58 -12.71
C ASN A 47 -1.78 -13.79 -11.72
N ILE A 48 -2.45 -12.74 -12.18
CA ILE A 48 -3.27 -11.85 -11.33
C ILE A 48 -4.39 -12.60 -10.58
N GLY A 49 -5.03 -13.58 -11.23
CA GLY A 49 -6.09 -14.38 -10.62
C GLY A 49 -5.55 -15.33 -9.56
N ASP A 50 -4.43 -16.00 -9.87
CA ASP A 50 -3.74 -16.87 -8.90
C ASP A 50 -3.18 -16.08 -7.72
N GLN A 51 -2.72 -14.85 -7.92
CA GLN A 51 -2.22 -13.98 -6.87
C GLN A 51 -3.30 -13.66 -5.83
N ALA A 52 -4.53 -13.40 -6.28
CA ALA A 52 -5.66 -13.13 -5.40
C ALA A 52 -6.06 -14.38 -4.60
N ALA A 53 -6.07 -15.55 -5.25
CA ALA A 53 -6.32 -16.82 -4.59
C ALA A 53 -5.22 -17.17 -3.59
N LEU A 54 -3.94 -16.99 -3.95
CA LEU A 54 -2.81 -17.20 -3.07
C LEU A 54 -2.87 -16.28 -1.85
N GLU A 55 -3.26 -15.02 -2.05
CA GLU A 55 -3.45 -14.08 -0.94
C GLU A 55 -4.53 -14.56 0.04
N PHE A 56 -5.63 -15.13 -0.46
CA PHE A 56 -6.69 -15.70 0.38
C PHE A 56 -6.19 -16.92 1.18
N VAL A 57 -5.47 -17.84 0.53
CA VAL A 57 -4.90 -19.02 1.19
C VAL A 57 -3.87 -18.63 2.24
N VAL A 58 -2.91 -17.76 1.91
CA VAL A 58 -1.88 -17.30 2.85
C VAL A 58 -2.53 -16.63 4.07
N ASN A 59 -3.56 -15.82 3.87
CA ASN A 59 -4.28 -15.18 4.96
C ASN A 59 -4.92 -16.20 5.93
N ALA A 60 -5.55 -17.24 5.39
CA ALA A 60 -6.12 -18.31 6.20
C ALA A 60 -5.06 -19.08 6.98
N LEU A 61 -3.96 -19.45 6.32
CA LEU A 61 -2.87 -20.21 6.94
C LEU A 61 -2.16 -19.42 8.05
N VAL A 62 -1.99 -18.10 7.88
CA VAL A 62 -1.49 -17.22 8.95
C VAL A 62 -2.46 -17.20 10.12
N SER A 63 -3.77 -17.07 9.85
CA SER A 63 -4.79 -17.01 10.90
C SER A 63 -4.90 -18.30 11.71
N LYS A 64 -4.61 -19.46 11.10
CA LYS A 64 -4.57 -20.77 11.76
C LYS A 64 -3.21 -21.13 12.38
N GLY A 65 -2.18 -20.32 12.15
CA GLY A 65 -0.83 -20.55 12.67
C GLY A 65 -0.01 -21.59 11.89
N GLU A 66 -0.48 -22.02 10.71
CA GLU A 66 0.24 -22.94 9.81
C GLU A 66 1.46 -22.25 9.19
N ILE A 67 1.36 -20.94 8.91
CA ILE A 67 2.52 -20.11 8.59
C ILE A 67 3.12 -19.61 9.91
N SER A 68 4.17 -20.30 10.34
CA SER A 68 4.87 -19.99 11.59
C SER A 68 5.62 -18.66 11.56
N SER A 69 5.95 -18.15 12.75
CA SER A 69 6.87 -17.00 12.88
C SER A 69 8.23 -17.28 12.24
N SER A 70 8.75 -18.51 12.36
CA SER A 70 10.01 -18.91 11.72
C SER A 70 9.96 -18.87 10.19
N THR A 71 8.82 -19.22 9.58
CA THR A 71 8.61 -19.12 8.13
C THR A 71 8.56 -17.65 7.70
N THR A 72 7.91 -16.81 8.52
CA THR A 72 7.88 -15.36 8.32
C THR A 72 9.29 -14.75 8.41
N SER A 73 10.11 -15.17 9.38
CA SER A 73 11.51 -14.77 9.47
C SER A 73 12.32 -15.22 8.25
N ALA A 74 12.12 -16.45 7.78
CA ALA A 74 12.79 -16.93 6.57
C ALA A 74 12.40 -16.13 5.32
N LEU A 75 11.13 -15.69 5.19
CA LEU A 75 10.71 -14.77 4.13
C LEU A 75 11.43 -13.43 4.23
N TRP A 76 11.62 -12.90 5.44
CA TRP A 76 12.45 -11.70 5.65
C TRP A 76 13.90 -11.94 5.27
N ASP A 77 14.48 -13.09 5.57
CA ASP A 77 15.84 -13.44 5.17
C ASP A 77 16.02 -13.49 3.64
N PHE A 78 15.02 -13.97 2.91
CA PHE A 78 14.99 -13.86 1.44
C PHE A 78 14.88 -12.39 0.99
N PHE A 79 13.96 -11.61 1.56
CA PHE A 79 13.80 -10.21 1.18
C PHE A 79 15.09 -9.40 1.43
N CYS A 80 15.73 -9.62 2.58
CA CYS A 80 16.94 -8.96 3.03
C CYS A 80 18.24 -9.49 2.40
N PHE A 81 18.16 -10.49 1.51
CA PHE A 81 19.32 -11.15 0.90
C PHE A 81 20.27 -11.80 1.93
N ASN A 82 19.76 -12.20 3.10
CA ASN A 82 20.52 -12.94 4.11
C ASN A 82 20.76 -14.40 3.68
N ILE A 83 19.96 -14.91 2.74
CA ILE A 83 20.13 -16.23 2.14
C ILE A 83 21.02 -16.11 0.91
N ASN A 84 22.13 -16.86 0.90
CA ASN A 84 23.07 -16.90 -0.20
C ASN A 84 22.39 -17.31 -1.52
N GLY A 85 22.71 -16.57 -2.58
CA GLY A 85 22.16 -16.83 -3.93
C GLY A 85 20.75 -16.31 -4.17
N THR A 86 20.19 -15.53 -3.25
CA THR A 86 18.87 -14.91 -3.44
C THR A 86 18.89 -13.90 -4.60
N THR A 87 17.96 -14.05 -5.53
CA THR A 87 17.80 -13.12 -6.66
C THR A 87 16.87 -11.96 -6.32
N ALA A 88 16.92 -10.88 -7.11
CA ALA A 88 16.02 -9.73 -6.94
C ALA A 88 14.54 -10.13 -7.10
N GLU A 89 14.27 -11.08 -8.00
CA GLU A 89 12.94 -11.65 -8.20
C GLU A 89 12.47 -12.46 -6.99
N GLN A 90 13.36 -13.23 -6.36
CA GLN A 90 13.06 -13.95 -5.11
C GLN A 90 12.80 -13.00 -3.95
N SER A 91 13.58 -11.92 -3.83
CA SER A 91 13.34 -10.86 -2.85
C SER A 91 11.95 -10.20 -3.06
N ARG A 92 11.56 -9.93 -4.33
CA ARG A 92 10.20 -9.50 -4.67
C ARG A 92 9.13 -10.52 -4.26
N GLY A 93 9.33 -11.80 -4.58
CA GLY A 93 8.41 -12.88 -4.23
C GLY A 93 8.19 -12.98 -2.72
N ALA A 94 9.28 -12.91 -1.96
CA ALA A 94 9.22 -12.95 -0.50
C ALA A 94 8.43 -11.75 0.07
N LEU A 95 8.70 -10.53 -0.41
CA LEU A 95 7.94 -9.35 0.01
C LEU A 95 6.46 -9.46 -0.37
N SER A 96 6.14 -10.05 -1.53
CA SER A 96 4.76 -10.27 -1.95
C SER A 96 4.02 -11.19 -0.98
N VAL A 97 4.62 -12.31 -0.59
CA VAL A 97 4.03 -13.23 0.40
C VAL A 97 3.89 -12.55 1.77
N LEU A 98 4.87 -11.75 2.19
CA LEU A 98 4.78 -10.95 3.43
C LEU A 98 3.61 -9.95 3.38
N CYS A 99 3.35 -9.31 2.23
CA CYS A 99 2.20 -8.42 2.04
C CYS A 99 0.86 -9.16 2.15
N MET A 100 0.80 -10.40 1.64
CA MET A 100 -0.38 -11.27 1.76
C MET A 100 -0.63 -11.65 3.21
N ALA A 101 0.42 -12.06 3.93
CA ALA A 101 0.35 -12.39 5.35
C ALA A 101 -0.05 -11.18 6.22
N ALA A 102 0.41 -9.98 5.86
CA ALA A 102 0.10 -8.74 6.57
C ALA A 102 -1.39 -8.36 6.57
N LYS A 103 -2.21 -8.95 5.70
CA LYS A 103 -3.67 -8.77 5.72
C LYS A 103 -4.31 -9.38 6.97
N SER A 104 -3.78 -10.50 7.46
CA SER A 104 -4.22 -11.15 8.69
C SER A 104 -3.55 -10.55 9.91
N SER A 105 -2.25 -10.25 9.79
CA SER A 105 -1.41 -9.77 10.88
C SER A 105 -0.48 -8.66 10.39
N SER A 106 -0.94 -7.42 10.48
CA SER A 106 -0.18 -6.23 10.03
C SER A 106 1.15 -6.04 10.79
N ARG A 107 1.27 -6.62 12.00
CA ARG A 107 2.49 -6.59 12.83
C ARG A 107 3.70 -7.21 12.14
N ILE A 108 3.51 -8.10 11.15
CA ILE A 108 4.58 -8.76 10.40
C ILE A 108 5.53 -7.75 9.74
N LEU A 109 5.02 -6.58 9.34
CA LEU A 109 5.78 -5.57 8.60
C LEU A 109 6.48 -4.54 9.51
N GLY A 110 5.99 -4.33 10.73
CA GLY A 110 6.40 -3.21 11.59
C GLY A 110 7.86 -3.23 12.05
N SER A 111 8.48 -4.41 12.12
CA SER A 111 9.91 -4.56 12.48
C SER A 111 10.87 -4.27 11.33
N HIS A 112 10.41 -4.34 10.08
CA HIS A 112 11.25 -4.28 8.87
C HIS A 112 10.94 -3.07 7.97
N ILE A 113 10.37 -2.01 8.53
CA ILE A 113 10.01 -0.80 7.79
C ILE A 113 11.24 -0.20 7.05
N GLN A 114 12.40 -0.16 7.70
CA GLN A 114 13.62 0.36 7.08
C GLN A 114 14.10 -0.55 5.95
N ASP A 115 14.07 -1.86 6.14
CA ASP A 115 14.43 -2.83 5.10
C ASP A 115 13.51 -2.66 3.87
N ILE A 116 12.20 -2.47 4.07
CA ILE A 116 11.24 -2.20 2.98
C ILE A 116 11.67 -0.96 2.18
N ILE A 117 12.12 0.10 2.86
CA ILE A 117 12.54 1.33 2.19
C ILE A 117 13.86 1.14 1.45
N ASP A 118 14.86 0.61 2.14
CA ASP A 118 16.24 0.51 1.64
C ASP A 118 16.37 -0.49 0.51
N ILE A 119 15.67 -1.61 0.59
CA ILE A 119 15.72 -2.68 -0.40
C ILE A 119 14.64 -2.46 -1.46
N GLY A 120 13.41 -2.22 -1.02
CA GLY A 120 12.24 -2.13 -1.88
C GLY A 120 12.26 -0.95 -2.85
N PHE A 121 12.93 0.14 -2.49
CA PHE A 121 13.11 1.31 -3.36
C PHE A 121 14.58 1.62 -3.70
N GLY A 122 15.51 0.76 -3.27
CA GLY A 122 16.94 0.95 -3.48
C GLY A 122 17.43 0.41 -4.83
N ARG A 123 18.69 -0.05 -4.84
CA ARG A 123 19.34 -0.55 -6.06
C ARG A 123 18.61 -1.75 -6.69
N TRP A 124 17.96 -2.58 -5.86
CA TRP A 124 17.28 -3.79 -6.33
C TRP A 124 16.00 -3.48 -7.12
N ALA A 125 15.35 -2.35 -6.84
CA ALA A 125 14.22 -1.88 -7.63
C ALA A 125 14.60 -1.49 -9.08
N LYS A 126 15.88 -1.23 -9.36
CA LYS A 126 16.35 -1.00 -10.73
C LYS A 126 16.58 -2.32 -11.48
N VAL A 127 16.88 -3.39 -10.76
CA VAL A 127 17.07 -4.75 -11.31
C VAL A 127 15.72 -5.42 -11.53
N GLU A 128 14.83 -5.32 -10.54
CA GLU A 128 13.49 -5.87 -10.55
C GLU A 128 12.46 -4.75 -10.28
N PRO A 129 11.96 -4.04 -11.30
CA PRO A 129 11.09 -2.87 -11.12
C PRO A 129 9.75 -3.15 -10.43
N LEU A 130 9.26 -4.38 -10.50
CA LEU A 130 8.06 -4.80 -9.77
C LEU A 130 8.29 -4.80 -8.25
N LEU A 131 9.54 -4.84 -7.77
CA LEU A 131 9.86 -4.73 -6.35
C LEU A 131 9.39 -3.40 -5.75
N ALA A 132 9.56 -2.29 -6.46
CA ALA A 132 9.09 -0.97 -6.01
C ALA A 132 7.57 -0.95 -5.84
N ARG A 133 6.84 -1.58 -6.76
CA ARG A 133 5.37 -1.73 -6.66
C ARG A 133 4.96 -2.56 -5.44
N THR A 134 5.66 -3.67 -5.21
CA THR A 134 5.41 -4.52 -4.03
C THR A 134 5.74 -3.78 -2.74
N ALA A 135 6.82 -2.98 -2.72
CA ALA A 135 7.15 -2.12 -1.59
C ALA A 135 6.07 -1.07 -1.31
N CYS A 136 5.53 -0.40 -2.33
CA CYS A 136 4.36 0.48 -2.15
C CYS A 136 3.17 -0.28 -1.51
N THR A 137 2.94 -1.53 -1.92
CA THR A 137 1.88 -2.38 -1.35
C THR A 137 2.17 -2.71 0.12
N ALA A 138 3.42 -3.06 0.47
CA ALA A 138 3.83 -3.31 1.85
C ALA A 138 3.57 -2.08 2.74
N ILE A 139 3.95 -0.90 2.25
CA ILE A 139 3.74 0.36 2.93
C ILE A 139 2.24 0.64 3.19
N GLN A 140 1.36 0.33 2.22
CA GLN A 140 -0.10 0.44 2.40
C GLN A 140 -0.68 -0.55 3.43
N ARG A 141 0.00 -1.69 3.66
CA ARG A 141 -0.42 -2.76 4.58
C ARG A 141 0.06 -2.58 6.02
N LEU A 142 0.85 -1.53 6.29
CA LEU A 142 1.27 -1.19 7.64
C LEU A 142 0.08 -0.89 8.55
N SER A 143 0.22 -1.19 9.85
CA SER A 143 -0.72 -0.74 10.88
C SER A 143 -0.72 0.79 10.99
N GLU A 144 -1.75 1.37 11.60
CA GLU A 144 -1.79 2.83 11.82
C GLU A 144 -0.65 3.30 12.73
N GLU A 145 -0.23 2.47 13.69
CA GLU A 145 0.91 2.69 14.57
C GLU A 145 2.23 2.69 13.79
N ASP A 146 2.41 1.70 12.91
CA ASP A 146 3.62 1.57 12.09
C ASP A 146 3.72 2.69 11.04
N LYS A 147 2.59 3.13 10.46
CA LYS A 147 2.55 4.30 9.58
C LYS A 147 3.04 5.56 10.30
N LYS A 148 2.64 5.78 11.57
CA LYS A 148 3.14 6.89 12.38
C LYS A 148 4.64 6.78 12.63
N LYS A 149 5.13 5.58 12.96
CA LYS A 149 6.57 5.32 13.16
C LYS A 149 7.38 5.59 11.88
N LEU A 150 6.86 5.17 10.74
CA LEU A 150 7.43 5.42 9.41
C LEU A 150 7.50 6.92 9.12
N LEU A 151 6.44 7.67 9.39
CA LEU A 151 6.40 9.13 9.21
C LEU A 151 7.48 9.85 10.01
N LEU A 152 7.67 9.46 11.27
CA LEU A 152 8.66 10.06 12.17
C LEU A 152 10.10 9.73 11.77
N SER A 153 10.34 8.52 11.27
CA SER A 153 11.70 8.02 10.99
C SER A 153 12.18 8.30 9.56
N SER A 154 11.29 8.23 8.56
CA SER A 154 11.69 8.24 7.15
C SER A 154 10.64 8.85 6.20
N GLY A 155 9.68 9.63 6.72
CA GLY A 155 8.60 10.22 5.92
C GLY A 155 9.12 11.03 4.73
N SER A 156 10.02 11.99 4.95
CA SER A 156 10.55 12.85 3.88
C SER A 156 11.23 12.06 2.75
N ARG A 157 12.07 11.08 3.12
CA ARG A 157 12.74 10.18 2.18
C ARG A 157 11.73 9.35 1.39
N LEU A 158 10.75 8.75 2.06
CA LEU A 158 9.70 7.97 1.41
C LEU A 158 8.92 8.83 0.41
N PHE A 159 8.51 10.04 0.76
CA PHE A 159 7.73 10.89 -0.14
C PHE A 159 8.53 11.32 -1.37
N SER A 160 9.83 11.62 -1.21
CA SER A 160 10.71 11.89 -2.35
C SER A 160 10.82 10.68 -3.28
N ILE A 161 10.91 9.46 -2.72
CA ILE A 161 10.90 8.21 -3.49
C ILE A 161 9.58 8.02 -4.24
N LEU A 162 8.44 8.17 -3.56
CA LEU A 162 7.11 8.00 -4.16
C LEU A 162 6.87 9.04 -5.27
N GLU A 163 7.28 10.29 -5.07
CA GLU A 163 7.24 11.33 -6.09
C GLU A 163 8.11 10.95 -7.30
N SER A 164 9.32 10.42 -7.08
CA SER A 164 10.22 9.96 -8.13
C SER A 164 9.67 8.76 -8.91
N LEU A 165 8.94 7.85 -8.26
CA LEU A 165 8.24 6.74 -8.93
C LEU A 165 7.15 7.24 -9.90
N ILE A 166 6.46 8.32 -9.52
CA ILE A 166 5.34 8.88 -10.30
C ILE A 166 5.86 9.77 -11.43
N THR A 167 6.86 10.60 -11.15
CA THR A 167 7.34 11.65 -12.07
C THR A 167 8.60 11.26 -12.84
N GLY A 168 9.28 10.18 -12.46
CA GLY A 168 10.52 9.73 -13.09
C GLY A 168 10.33 8.85 -14.32
N ASN A 169 11.43 8.68 -15.07
CA ASN A 169 11.48 7.94 -16.33
C ASN A 169 12.27 6.62 -16.26
N TRP A 170 12.67 6.18 -15.06
CA TRP A 170 13.52 4.99 -14.90
C TRP A 170 12.74 3.67 -14.84
N LEU A 171 11.41 3.73 -14.70
CA LEU A 171 10.54 2.55 -14.75
C LEU A 171 10.17 2.19 -16.21
N PRO A 172 10.18 0.91 -16.58
CA PRO A 172 9.62 0.43 -17.84
C PRO A 172 8.14 0.80 -17.98
N GLU A 173 7.70 1.12 -19.20
CA GLU A 173 6.33 1.60 -19.49
C GLU A 173 5.25 0.61 -19.04
N ASN A 174 5.46 -0.69 -19.27
CA ASN A 174 4.52 -1.75 -18.92
C ASN A 174 4.33 -1.93 -17.39
N ILE A 175 5.28 -1.44 -16.59
CA ILE A 175 5.25 -1.54 -15.12
C ILE A 175 4.81 -0.21 -14.50
N TYR A 176 5.20 0.91 -15.13
CA TYR A 176 4.99 2.28 -14.65
C TYR A 176 3.57 2.51 -14.12
N TYR A 177 2.54 2.23 -14.92
CA TYR A 177 1.16 2.50 -14.53
C TYR A 177 0.75 1.78 -13.24
N THR A 178 1.09 0.51 -13.12
CA THR A 178 0.76 -0.28 -11.91
C THR A 178 1.57 0.16 -10.69
N THR A 179 2.79 0.67 -10.88
CA THR A 179 3.62 1.20 -9.80
C THR A 179 3.15 2.60 -9.38
N ALA A 180 2.83 3.47 -10.34
CA ALA A 180 2.32 4.82 -10.09
C ALA A 180 0.98 4.79 -9.35
N ASP A 181 0.06 3.90 -9.73
CA ASP A 181 -1.18 3.64 -8.98
C ASP A 181 -0.88 3.35 -7.50
N LYS A 182 -0.01 2.37 -7.23
CA LYS A 182 0.34 1.99 -5.86
C LYS A 182 1.11 3.10 -5.11
N ALA A 183 1.93 3.89 -5.79
CA ALA A 183 2.62 5.02 -5.18
C ALA A 183 1.63 6.14 -4.79
N ILE A 184 0.70 6.50 -5.68
CA ILE A 184 -0.34 7.51 -5.40
C ILE A 184 -1.21 7.07 -4.23
N SER A 185 -1.71 5.84 -4.22
CA SER A 185 -2.50 5.33 -3.09
C SER A 185 -1.69 5.29 -1.79
N ALA A 186 -0.39 4.98 -1.84
CA ALA A 186 0.47 5.04 -0.65
C ALA A 186 0.63 6.48 -0.11
N ILE A 187 0.76 7.47 -0.99
CA ILE A 187 0.80 8.90 -0.61
C ILE A 187 -0.48 9.27 0.14
N TYR A 188 -1.65 8.98 -0.43
CA TYR A 188 -2.95 9.32 0.19
C TYR A 188 -3.22 8.58 1.49
N MET A 189 -2.61 7.41 1.68
CA MET A 189 -2.75 6.60 2.90
C MET A 189 -1.91 7.15 4.07
N ILE A 190 -0.76 7.76 3.79
CA ILE A 190 0.28 8.03 4.82
C ILE A 190 0.63 9.50 4.95
N HIS A 191 0.62 10.26 3.86
CA HIS A 191 1.03 11.66 3.89
C HIS A 191 0.07 12.50 4.76
N PRO A 192 0.56 13.43 5.61
CA PRO A 192 -0.30 14.27 6.44
C PRO A 192 -1.19 15.24 5.65
N THR A 193 -0.70 15.74 4.52
CA THR A 193 -1.37 16.69 3.61
C THR A 193 -1.27 16.22 2.15
N PRO A 194 -1.86 15.05 1.82
CA PRO A 194 -1.65 14.40 0.53
C PRO A 194 -2.04 15.29 -0.66
N GLU A 195 -3.04 16.17 -0.49
CA GLU A 195 -3.48 17.13 -1.50
C GLU A 195 -2.38 18.12 -1.92
N ALA A 196 -1.52 18.53 -0.98
CA ALA A 196 -0.42 19.47 -1.26
C ALA A 196 0.66 18.80 -2.11
N LEU A 197 1.07 17.58 -1.73
CA LEU A 197 2.04 16.80 -2.50
C LEU A 197 1.49 16.41 -3.87
N ALA A 198 0.21 16.02 -3.94
CA ALA A 198 -0.47 15.72 -5.20
C ALA A 198 -0.50 16.92 -6.15
N SER A 199 -0.75 18.13 -5.64
CA SER A 199 -0.67 19.37 -6.45
C SER A 199 0.72 19.57 -7.05
N THR A 200 1.77 19.36 -6.25
CA THR A 200 3.16 19.44 -6.72
C THR A 200 3.45 18.39 -7.81
N ILE A 201 3.01 17.14 -7.61
CA ILE A 201 3.17 16.06 -8.59
C ILE A 201 2.48 16.41 -9.91
N ILE A 202 1.25 16.91 -9.88
CA ILE A 202 0.51 17.30 -11.08
C ILE A 202 1.23 18.42 -11.81
N LYS A 203 1.67 19.46 -11.12
CA LYS A 203 2.41 20.59 -11.73
C LYS A 203 3.69 20.11 -12.40
N LYS A 204 4.46 19.26 -11.72
CA LYS A 204 5.70 18.67 -12.26
C LYS A 204 5.43 17.78 -13.47
N SER A 205 4.38 16.96 -13.42
CA SER A 205 3.97 16.09 -14.53
C SER A 205 3.45 16.91 -15.72
N LEU A 206 2.77 18.03 -15.48
CA LEU A 206 2.34 18.94 -16.54
C LEU A 206 3.54 19.59 -17.23
N SER A 207 4.50 20.11 -16.46
CA SER A 207 5.74 20.67 -16.96
C SER A 207 6.51 19.69 -17.85
N THR A 208 6.62 18.41 -17.48
CA THR A 208 7.35 17.43 -18.32
C THR A 208 6.69 17.14 -19.67
N VAL A 209 5.37 17.35 -19.77
CA VAL A 209 4.59 17.20 -21.02
C VAL A 209 4.74 18.44 -21.90
N PHE A 210 4.67 19.65 -21.33
CA PHE A 210 4.53 20.89 -22.08
C PHE A 210 5.80 21.77 -22.14
N ASP A 211 6.80 21.58 -21.28
CA ASP A 211 8.04 22.38 -21.32
C ASP A 211 8.93 22.08 -22.53
N VAL A 212 8.68 20.97 -23.26
CA VAL A 212 9.30 20.72 -24.58
C VAL A 212 8.95 21.84 -25.58
N VAL A 213 7.81 22.51 -25.40
CA VAL A 213 7.32 23.56 -26.30
C VAL A 213 8.08 24.88 -26.12
N ALA A 214 8.69 25.12 -24.95
CA ALA A 214 9.36 26.39 -24.64
C ALA A 214 10.82 26.45 -25.11
N GLN A 215 11.48 25.31 -25.33
CA GLN A 215 12.87 25.26 -25.77
C GLN A 215 13.06 25.33 -27.30
N ASP A 216 12.01 25.01 -28.08
CA ASP A 216 12.06 25.10 -29.55
C ASP A 216 11.73 26.52 -30.09
N GLN A 217 11.49 27.50 -29.20
CA GLN A 217 11.15 28.87 -29.60
C GLN A 217 12.35 29.81 -29.80
N GLU A 218 13.58 29.39 -29.55
CA GLU A 218 14.76 30.28 -29.71
C GLU A 218 15.45 30.21 -31.08
N GLN A 219 14.92 29.45 -32.06
CA GLN A 219 15.51 29.46 -33.40
C GLN A 219 14.47 29.23 -34.50
N ASN A 220 13.81 30.30 -34.95
CA ASN A 220 13.70 30.72 -36.36
C ASN A 220 12.47 31.62 -36.56
N ASP A 221 12.74 32.89 -36.85
CA ASP A 221 11.82 33.73 -37.62
C ASP A 221 11.50 33.03 -38.94
N THR A 222 10.22 32.87 -39.28
CA THR A 222 9.58 33.30 -40.53
C THR A 222 8.18 32.68 -40.65
N ASP A 223 7.23 33.54 -41.01
CA ASP A 223 5.81 33.38 -41.35
C ASP A 223 5.27 32.01 -41.83
N ASN A 224 3.98 31.83 -41.51
CA ASN A 224 2.99 30.93 -42.13
C ASN A 224 2.96 29.45 -41.73
N ASN A 225 2.73 29.11 -40.45
CA ASN A 225 2.14 27.82 -40.07
C ASN A 225 1.37 27.87 -38.74
N ILE A 226 0.21 28.55 -38.73
CA ILE A 226 -0.73 28.49 -37.58
C ILE A 226 -1.26 27.04 -37.37
N VAL A 227 -1.05 26.15 -38.35
CA VAL A 227 -1.53 24.76 -38.34
C VAL A 227 -0.49 23.77 -37.78
N ASP A 228 0.78 24.15 -37.63
CA ASP A 228 1.84 23.29 -37.05
C ASP A 228 2.07 23.55 -35.54
N PHE A 229 1.30 24.49 -34.95
CA PHE A 229 1.25 24.74 -33.50
C PHE A 229 0.55 23.61 -32.72
N LEU A 230 0.16 22.51 -33.38
CA LEU A 230 -0.13 21.27 -32.69
C LEU A 230 1.19 20.70 -32.17
N THR A 231 1.67 21.31 -31.08
CA THR A 231 2.71 20.84 -30.18
C THR A 231 2.83 19.34 -30.31
N THR A 232 3.95 18.85 -30.83
CA THR A 232 4.22 17.41 -30.96
C THR A 232 4.43 16.84 -29.56
N VAL A 233 3.34 16.76 -28.79
CA VAL A 233 3.33 16.21 -27.45
C VAL A 233 3.48 14.72 -27.63
N HIS A 234 4.58 14.18 -27.10
CA HIS A 234 4.82 12.76 -27.15
C HIS A 234 3.67 12.01 -26.46
N VAL A 235 2.98 11.13 -27.21
CA VAL A 235 1.77 10.42 -26.75
C VAL A 235 2.00 9.72 -25.41
N ALA A 236 3.19 9.12 -25.20
CA ALA A 236 3.52 8.48 -23.93
C ALA A 236 3.65 9.45 -22.74
N LYS A 237 4.10 10.69 -22.95
CA LYS A 237 4.18 11.68 -21.86
C LYS A 237 2.76 12.14 -21.48
N LEU A 238 1.94 12.42 -22.49
CA LEU A 238 0.55 12.80 -22.29
C LEU A 238 -0.26 11.69 -21.62
N SER A 239 -0.07 10.43 -22.02
CA SER A 239 -0.76 9.28 -21.42
C SER A 239 -0.38 9.11 -19.95
N ARG A 240 0.91 9.23 -19.59
CA ARG A 240 1.37 9.19 -18.19
C ARG A 240 0.77 10.35 -17.38
N PHE A 241 0.75 11.57 -17.92
CA PHE A 241 0.14 12.72 -17.25
C PHE A 241 -1.35 12.51 -16.97
N LEU A 242 -2.13 12.13 -17.99
CA LEU A 242 -3.57 11.86 -17.85
C LEU A 242 -3.81 10.76 -16.81
N PHE A 243 -3.03 9.68 -16.88
CA PHE A 243 -3.12 8.60 -15.89
C PHE A 243 -2.90 9.10 -14.46
N VAL A 244 -1.84 9.88 -14.23
CA VAL A 244 -1.50 10.42 -12.90
C VAL A 244 -2.61 11.35 -12.38
N VAL A 245 -3.09 12.28 -13.21
CA VAL A 245 -4.18 13.19 -12.82
C VAL A 245 -5.46 12.42 -12.47
N SER A 246 -5.84 11.43 -13.29
CA SER A 246 -7.02 10.61 -13.03
C SER A 246 -6.91 9.81 -11.72
N HIS A 247 -5.77 9.19 -11.46
CA HIS A 247 -5.57 8.41 -10.23
C HIS A 247 -5.48 9.30 -8.98
N ILE A 248 -4.86 10.47 -9.09
CA ILE A 248 -4.86 11.48 -8.03
C ILE A 248 -6.30 11.93 -7.74
N ALA A 249 -7.09 12.24 -8.77
CA ALA A 249 -8.48 12.67 -8.59
C ALA A 249 -9.33 11.60 -7.87
N MET A 250 -9.18 10.33 -8.24
CA MET A 250 -9.90 9.23 -7.59
C MET A 250 -9.48 9.05 -6.12
N ASN A 251 -8.18 9.08 -5.82
CA ASN A 251 -7.71 8.97 -4.44
C ASN A 251 -8.08 10.22 -3.61
N GLN A 252 -8.11 11.41 -4.22
CA GLN A 252 -8.55 12.65 -3.59
C GLN A 252 -10.02 12.57 -3.18
N LEU A 253 -10.88 11.99 -4.02
CA LEU A 253 -12.29 11.79 -3.70
C LEU A 253 -12.45 10.90 -2.45
N VAL A 254 -11.81 9.74 -2.44
CA VAL A 254 -11.82 8.82 -1.29
C VAL A 254 -11.28 9.48 -0.03
N TYR A 255 -10.22 10.28 -0.16
CA TYR A 255 -9.65 11.04 0.96
C TYR A 255 -10.63 12.07 1.53
N ILE A 256 -11.30 12.84 0.68
CA ILE A 256 -12.32 13.81 1.10
C ILE A 256 -13.46 13.09 1.84
N GLU A 257 -13.94 11.96 1.34
CA GLU A 257 -14.97 11.15 1.99
C GLU A 257 -14.53 10.68 3.39
N SER A 258 -13.30 10.19 3.52
CA SER A 258 -12.71 9.79 4.81
C SER A 258 -12.63 10.96 5.79
N CYS A 259 -12.21 12.14 5.32
CA CYS A 259 -12.16 13.37 6.12
C CYS A 259 -13.56 13.77 6.62
N ILE A 260 -14.57 13.77 5.74
CA ILE A 260 -15.97 14.05 6.10
C ILE A 260 -16.46 13.06 7.15
N GLN A 261 -16.17 11.76 6.98
CA GLN A 261 -16.57 10.74 7.95
C GLN A 261 -15.91 10.94 9.32
N LYS A 262 -14.62 11.31 9.35
CA LYS A 262 -13.90 11.64 10.59
C LYS A 262 -14.53 12.83 11.30
N ILE A 263 -14.86 13.90 10.57
CA ILE A 263 -15.52 15.10 11.12
C ILE A 263 -16.89 14.75 11.71
N ARG A 264 -17.71 13.98 10.98
CA ARG A 264 -19.03 13.52 11.46
C ARG A 264 -18.90 12.70 12.76
N ARG A 265 -17.97 11.74 12.81
CA ARG A 265 -17.69 10.93 14.01
C ARG A 265 -17.24 11.79 15.19
N GLN A 266 -16.39 12.79 14.96
CA GLN A 266 -15.95 13.71 16.01
C GLN A 266 -17.10 14.58 16.54
N LYS A 267 -17.97 15.06 15.66
CA LYS A 267 -19.17 15.82 16.07
C LYS A 267 -20.09 14.98 16.94
N THR A 268 -20.45 13.77 16.51
CA THR A 268 -21.29 12.86 17.32
C THR A 268 -20.66 12.52 18.67
N LYS A 269 -19.33 12.35 18.74
CA LYS A 269 -18.64 12.11 20.01
C LYS A 269 -18.71 13.33 20.94
N LYS A 270 -18.56 14.55 20.41
CA LYS A 270 -18.71 15.79 21.18
C LYS A 270 -20.14 15.97 21.68
N ASP A 271 -21.12 15.72 20.83
CA ASP A 271 -22.55 15.84 21.18
C ASP A 271 -22.95 14.83 22.26
N LYS A 272 -22.44 13.58 22.19
CA LYS A 272 -22.65 12.56 23.24
C LYS A 272 -21.98 12.93 24.56
N ALA A 273 -20.73 13.39 24.53
CA ALA A 273 -20.02 13.82 25.73
C ALA A 273 -20.73 15.01 26.41
N ALA A 274 -21.27 15.94 25.63
CA ALA A 274 -22.07 17.06 26.14
C ALA A 274 -23.38 16.58 26.81
N ALA A 275 -24.08 15.61 26.20
CA ALA A 275 -25.30 15.03 26.78
C ALA A 275 -25.04 14.22 28.07
N GLU A 276 -23.93 13.49 28.15
CA GLU A 276 -23.51 12.77 29.37
C GLU A 276 -23.11 13.73 30.51
N SER A 277 -22.50 14.87 30.16
CA SER A 277 -22.18 15.93 31.13
C SER A 277 -23.44 16.56 31.72
N GLN A 278 -24.46 16.82 30.88
CA GLN A 278 -25.74 17.40 31.33
C GLN A 278 -26.56 16.46 32.22
N ASN A 279 -26.58 15.15 31.93
CA ASN A 279 -27.28 14.17 32.77
C ASN A 279 -26.64 13.97 34.15
N THR A 280 -25.35 14.27 34.30
CA THR A 280 -24.64 14.15 35.60
C THR A 280 -24.94 15.34 36.52
N GLU A 281 -25.26 16.50 35.96
CA GLU A 281 -25.62 17.72 36.71
C GLU A 281 -27.10 17.73 37.16
N GLU A 282 -28.00 17.01 36.47
CA GLU A 282 -29.44 16.97 36.80
C GLU A 282 -29.84 15.98 37.91
N ASN A 283 -28.91 15.16 38.46
CA ASN A 283 -29.21 14.25 39.56
C ASN A 283 -28.45 14.47 40.90
N PRO A 284 -28.45 15.67 41.53
CA PRO A 284 -27.93 15.86 42.88
C PRO A 284 -28.93 15.49 44.00
N GLY A 285 -30.18 15.16 43.66
CA GLY A 285 -31.31 15.15 44.61
C GLY A 285 -31.46 13.92 45.52
N ALA A 286 -30.79 12.80 45.23
CA ALA A 286 -31.01 11.55 45.99
C ALA A 286 -30.04 11.33 47.18
N THR A 287 -29.04 12.19 47.37
CA THR A 287 -27.97 11.96 48.38
C THR A 287 -28.12 12.82 49.64
N GLN A 288 -29.07 13.77 49.70
CA GLN A 288 -29.23 14.66 50.86
C GLN A 288 -30.16 14.11 51.96
N GLU A 289 -31.00 13.10 51.70
CA GLU A 289 -31.89 12.54 52.73
C GLU A 289 -31.20 11.57 53.71
N TYR A 290 -30.05 11.00 53.37
CA TYR A 290 -29.33 10.07 54.27
C TYR A 290 -28.37 10.75 55.27
N MET A 291 -28.06 12.03 55.09
CA MET A 291 -27.13 12.76 55.99
C MET A 291 -27.82 13.40 57.21
N ASN A 292 -29.15 13.60 57.19
CA ASN A 292 -29.85 14.25 58.29
C ASN A 292 -30.27 13.31 59.44
N TYR A 293 -30.14 11.99 59.28
CA TYR A 293 -30.41 11.03 60.38
C TYR A 293 -29.19 10.74 61.27
N THR A 294 -28.00 11.23 60.93
CA THR A 294 -26.74 10.87 61.63
C THR A 294 -26.09 12.00 62.41
N LYS A 295 -26.82 13.10 62.65
CA LYS A 295 -26.42 14.13 63.63
C LYS A 295 -27.45 14.25 64.73
N ARG A 296 -27.49 13.22 65.57
CA ARG A 296 -27.67 13.41 67.02
C ARG A 296 -26.44 14.11 67.59
#